data_AF-A0AAD1ZWN1-F1
#
_entry.id   AF-A0AAD1ZWN1-F1
#
_cell.length_a   1.000
_cell.length_b   1.000
_cell.length_c   1.000
_cell.angle_alpha   90.00
_cell.angle_beta   90.00
_cell.angle_gamma   90.00
#
_symmetry.space_group_name_H-M   'P 1'
#
loop_
_entity.id
_entity.type
_entity.pdbx_description
1 polymer ?
#
loop_
_entity_poly.entity_id
_entity_poly.type
_entity_poly.pdbx_seq_one_letter_code
_entity_poly.pdbx_strand_id
1 'polypeptide(L)'
;MITGDQALTACHVAGQVNIVSKPALILCTTKNSEGYEWASPDESDIVEYRENAVEALSEAYDLCIGGDCIEMLQKTSGILKVIPHVKVLQGCLLSKRNS
;
A
#
# COMPACT_ATOMS: atom_id res chain seq x y z
N MET A 1 -7.19 7.02 4.76
CA MET A 1 -8.44 6.23 4.66
C MET A 1 -8.16 4.81 5.14
N ILE A 2 -9.03 4.21 5.94
CA ILE A 2 -8.98 2.79 6.31
C ILE A 2 -10.27 2.16 5.80
N THR A 3 -10.17 1.14 4.96
CA THR A 3 -11.34 0.47 4.36
C THR A 3 -11.13 -1.05 4.26
N GLY A 4 -12.25 -1.79 4.26
CA GLY A 4 -12.32 -3.22 3.98
C GLY A 4 -12.50 -3.55 2.49
N ASP A 5 -12.63 -2.54 1.63
CA ASP A 5 -12.76 -2.73 0.19
C ASP A 5 -11.47 -3.23 -0.47
N GLN A 6 -11.63 -3.80 -1.66
CA GLN A 6 -10.50 -4.14 -2.53
C GLN A 6 -9.74 -2.90 -2.97
N ALA A 7 -8.48 -3.10 -3.33
CA ALA A 7 -7.53 -2.03 -3.62
C ALA A 7 -8.01 -1.02 -4.67
N LEU A 8 -8.56 -1.52 -5.77
CA LEU A 8 -9.05 -0.69 -6.88
C LEU A 8 -10.21 0.21 -6.44
N THR A 9 -11.17 -0.35 -5.71
CA THR A 9 -12.32 0.40 -5.19
C THR A 9 -11.87 1.44 -4.17
N ALA A 10 -10.96 1.06 -3.27
CA ALA A 10 -10.42 1.95 -2.25
C ALA A 10 -9.68 3.14 -2.88
N CYS A 11 -8.79 2.89 -3.85
CA CYS A 11 -8.05 3.93 -4.55
C CYS A 11 -8.99 4.84 -5.36
N HIS A 12 -9.98 4.26 -6.05
CA HIS A 12 -10.95 5.03 -6.82
C HIS A 12 -11.76 5.98 -5.93
N VAL A 13 -12.33 5.46 -4.82
CA VAL A 13 -13.10 6.27 -3.87
C VAL A 13 -12.22 7.31 -3.17
N ALA A 14 -10.99 6.96 -2.79
CA ALA A 14 -10.04 7.89 -2.19
C ALA A 14 -9.69 9.06 -3.12
N GLY A 15 -9.63 8.82 -4.44
CA GLY A 15 -9.45 9.86 -5.45
C GLY A 15 -10.63 10.83 -5.53
N GLN A 16 -11.87 10.31 -5.44
CA GLN A 16 -13.08 11.15 -5.47
C GLN A 16 -13.17 12.14 -4.30
N VAL A 17 -12.53 11.82 -3.16
CA VAL A 17 -12.52 12.65 -1.96
C VAL A 17 -11.18 13.34 -1.69
N ASN A 18 -10.28 13.37 -2.69
CA ASN A 18 -8.94 14.01 -2.62
C ASN A 18 -8.04 13.50 -1.47
N ILE A 19 -8.23 12.25 -1.03
CA ILE A 19 -7.28 11.58 -0.12
C ILE A 19 -6.07 11.08 -0.92
N VAL A 20 -6.34 10.60 -2.13
CA VAL A 20 -5.35 10.33 -3.17
C VAL A 20 -5.51 11.42 -4.23
N SER A 21 -4.42 12.07 -4.58
CA SER A 21 -4.32 13.21 -5.51
C SER A 21 -3.19 13.05 -6.52
N LYS A 22 -2.23 12.16 -6.24
CA LYS A 22 -1.15 11.73 -7.13
C LYS A 22 -1.46 10.32 -7.69
N PRO A 23 -0.71 9.84 -8.69
CA PRO A 23 -0.77 8.44 -9.08
C PRO A 23 -0.56 7.52 -7.86
N ALA A 24 -1.39 6.49 -7.73
CA ALA A 24 -1.38 5.60 -6.58
C ALA A 24 -0.44 4.42 -6.80
N LEU A 25 0.31 4.06 -5.77
CA LEU A 25 1.07 2.81 -5.72
C LEU A 25 0.62 1.97 -4.53
N ILE A 26 0.48 0.67 -4.77
CA ILE A 26 0.03 -0.31 -3.78
C ILE A 26 1.20 -1.23 -3.45
N LEU A 27 1.53 -1.35 -2.16
CA LEU A 27 2.51 -2.34 -1.69
C LEU A 27 1.92 -3.74 -1.79
N CYS A 28 2.60 -4.62 -2.52
CA CYS A 28 2.24 -6.01 -2.78
C CYS A 28 3.48 -6.91 -2.68
N THR A 29 3.28 -8.21 -2.54
CA THR A 29 4.35 -9.20 -2.75
C THR A 29 4.72 -9.27 -4.22
N THR A 30 6.00 -9.48 -4.53
CA THR A 30 6.45 -9.68 -5.92
C THR A 30 5.81 -10.92 -6.53
N LYS A 31 5.69 -10.96 -7.87
CA LYS A 31 5.13 -12.13 -8.58
C LYS A 31 5.90 -13.43 -8.33
N ASN A 32 7.19 -13.34 -8.00
CA ASN A 32 8.05 -14.48 -7.69
C ASN A 32 8.00 -14.88 -6.19
N SER A 33 7.18 -14.22 -5.37
CA SER A 33 7.07 -14.43 -3.92
C SER A 33 8.37 -14.18 -3.13
N GLU A 34 9.38 -13.60 -3.77
CA GLU A 34 10.65 -13.19 -3.16
C GLU A 34 10.65 -11.67 -3.05
N GLY A 35 10.13 -11.15 -1.93
CA GLY A 35 10.13 -9.72 -1.61
C GLY A 35 8.84 -8.98 -1.92
N TYR A 36 8.95 -7.66 -1.95
CA TYR A 36 7.82 -6.74 -2.06
C TYR A 36 8.08 -5.68 -3.13
N GLU A 37 7.00 -5.18 -3.72
CA GLU A 37 7.03 -4.13 -4.72
C GLU A 37 5.85 -3.18 -4.55
N TRP A 38 6.03 -1.96 -4.98
CA TRP A 38 5.00 -0.98 -5.18
C TRP A 38 4.51 -1.09 -6.63
N ALA A 39 3.23 -1.38 -6.82
CA ALA A 39 2.62 -1.49 -8.14
C ALA A 39 1.44 -0.53 -8.29
N SER A 40 1.30 0.09 -9.46
CA SER A 40 0.09 0.85 -9.77
C SER A 40 -1.12 -0.09 -9.91
N PRO A 41 -2.35 0.41 -9.69
CA PRO A 41 -3.59 -0.35 -9.89
C PRO A 41 -3.73 -1.05 -11.25
N ASP A 42 -3.11 -0.50 -12.29
CA ASP A 42 -3.11 -1.03 -13.66
C ASP A 42 -1.81 -1.77 -14.04
N GLU A 43 -0.92 -1.98 -13.07
CA GLU A 43 0.40 -2.62 -13.21
C GLU A 43 1.34 -1.95 -14.24
N SER A 44 1.07 -0.69 -14.64
CA SER A 44 1.92 0.06 -15.56
C SER A 44 3.22 0.55 -14.91
N ASP A 45 3.20 0.88 -13.62
CA ASP A 45 4.35 1.26 -12.82
C ASP A 45 4.64 0.18 -11.77
N ILE A 46 5.87 -0.31 -11.74
CA ILE A 46 6.35 -1.28 -10.75
C ILE A 46 7.69 -0.79 -10.20
N VAL A 47 7.78 -0.65 -8.88
CA VAL A 47 8.98 -0.19 -8.16
C VAL A 47 9.29 -1.16 -7.04
N GLU A 48 10.51 -1.70 -7.00
CA GLU A 48 10.95 -2.59 -5.92
C GLU A 48 10.85 -1.88 -4.55
N TYR A 49 10.31 -2.59 -3.55
CA TYR A 49 10.22 -2.04 -2.20
C TYR A 49 11.61 -1.90 -1.57
N ARG A 50 11.95 -0.67 -1.15
CA ARG A 50 13.14 -0.38 -0.36
C ARG A 50 12.79 0.62 0.73
N GLU A 51 13.08 0.26 1.98
CA GLU A 51 12.74 1.09 3.15
C GLU A 51 13.25 2.54 3.05
N ASN A 52 14.46 2.74 2.51
CA ASN A 52 15.10 4.05 2.39
C ASN A 52 14.61 4.87 1.18
N ALA A 53 13.82 4.29 0.28
CA ALA A 53 13.29 4.97 -0.89
C ALA A 53 11.85 5.46 -0.71
N VAL A 54 11.17 5.04 0.37
CA VAL A 54 9.74 5.29 0.59
C VAL A 54 9.41 6.77 0.66
N GLU A 55 10.23 7.56 1.36
CA GLU A 55 10.03 9.00 1.49
C GLU A 55 10.06 9.69 0.12
N ALA A 56 11.12 9.45 -0.66
CA ALA A 56 11.26 9.98 -2.02
C ALA A 56 10.13 9.50 -2.95
N LEU A 57 9.71 8.23 -2.83
CA LEU A 57 8.60 7.69 -3.62
C LEU A 57 7.28 8.42 -3.32
N SER A 58 7.04 8.77 -2.05
CA SER A 58 5.83 9.50 -1.60
C SER A 58 5.75 10.94 -2.12
N GLU A 59 6.86 11.51 -2.59
CA GLU A 59 6.86 12.82 -3.23
C GLU A 59 6.20 12.78 -4.61
N ALA A 60 6.32 11.66 -5.33
CA ALA A 60 5.75 11.48 -6.66
C ALA A 60 4.42 10.73 -6.66
N TYR A 61 4.21 9.82 -5.69
CA TYR A 61 3.06 8.92 -5.64
C TYR A 61 2.33 9.00 -4.31
N ASP A 62 1.04 8.69 -4.33
CA ASP A 62 0.29 8.43 -3.09
C ASP A 62 0.35 6.93 -2.78
N LEU A 63 0.83 6.61 -1.58
CA LEU A 63 1.12 5.24 -1.19
C LEU A 63 -0.09 4.59 -0.51
N CYS A 64 -0.40 3.38 -0.94
CA CYS A 64 -1.46 2.54 -0.41
C CYS A 64 -0.87 1.20 0.04
N ILE A 65 -1.34 0.63 1.14
CA ILE A 65 -0.88 -0.70 1.56
C ILE A 65 -2.06 -1.63 1.81
N GLY A 66 -1.89 -2.90 1.40
CA GLY A 66 -2.76 -4.00 1.79
C GLY A 66 -2.56 -4.40 3.25
N GLY A 67 -3.62 -4.89 3.89
CA GLY A 67 -3.59 -5.37 5.28
C GLY A 67 -2.63 -6.56 5.50
N ASP A 68 -2.43 -7.39 4.49
CA ASP A 68 -1.45 -8.47 4.44
C ASP A 68 0.00 -7.97 4.54
N CYS A 69 0.30 -6.82 3.93
CA CYS A 69 1.63 -6.21 3.97
C CYS A 69 1.93 -5.55 5.33
N ILE A 70 0.91 -5.23 6.15
CA ILE A 70 1.11 -4.66 7.49
C ILE A 70 1.88 -5.62 8.39
N GLU A 71 1.56 -6.92 8.35
CA GLU A 71 2.24 -7.92 9.17
C GLU A 71 3.74 -7.98 8.83
N MET A 72 4.09 -7.92 7.54
CA MET A 72 5.49 -7.84 7.14
C MET A 72 6.15 -6.56 7.62
N LEU A 73 5.51 -5.40 7.43
CA LEU A 73 6.06 -4.12 7.85
C LEU A 73 6.30 -4.09 9.36
N GLN A 74 5.42 -4.70 10.16
CA GLN A 74 5.57 -4.82 11.62
C GLN A 74 6.74 -5.71 12.04
N LYS A 75 7.10 -6.72 11.25
CA LYS A 75 8.27 -7.58 11.49
C LYS A 75 9.59 -6.88 11.14
N THR A 76 9.54 -5.71 10.52
CA THR A 76 10.71 -4.93 10.08
C THR A 76 10.68 -3.52 10.66
N SER A 77 11.75 -2.74 10.46
CA SER A 77 11.73 -1.29 10.74
C SER A 77 10.88 -0.50 9.74
N GLY A 78 10.42 -1.16 8.66
CA GLY A 78 9.64 -0.57 7.58
C GLY A 78 8.35 0.10 8.04
N ILE A 79 7.66 -0.43 9.06
CA ILE A 79 6.40 0.16 9.53
C ILE A 79 6.54 1.64 9.93
N LEU A 80 7.65 2.02 10.58
CA LEU A 80 7.88 3.40 11.03
C LEU A 80 8.22 4.34 9.87
N LYS A 81 8.75 3.80 8.76
CA LYS A 81 9.11 4.56 7.56
C LYS A 81 8.00 4.61 6.52
N VAL A 82 7.13 3.60 6.49
CA VAL A 82 6.06 3.48 5.49
C VAL A 82 4.80 4.18 5.95
N ILE A 83 4.32 3.87 7.17
CA ILE A 83 3.02 4.36 7.65
C ILE A 83 2.85 5.89 7.60
N PRO A 84 3.87 6.73 7.91
CA PRO A 84 3.71 8.18 7.82
C PRO A 84 3.35 8.69 6.42
N HIS A 85 3.67 7.93 5.37
CA HIS A 85 3.47 8.30 3.97
C HIS A 85 2.24 7.64 3.34
N VAL A 86 1.58 6.71 4.04
CA VAL A 86 0.43 5.97 3.52
C VAL A 86 -0.85 6.80 3.59
N LYS A 87 -1.57 6.87 2.47
CA LYS A 87 -2.87 7.53 2.34
C LYS A 87 -4.04 6.57 2.54
N VAL A 88 -3.89 5.32 2.09
CA VAL A 88 -4.95 4.31 2.12
C VAL A 88 -4.45 3.00 2.70
N LEU A 89 -5.19 2.49 3.69
CA LEU A 89 -5.09 1.14 4.23
C LEU A 89 -6.31 0.36 3.74
N GLN A 90 -6.08 -0.68 2.96
CA GLN A 90 -7.13 -1.47 2.30
C GLN A 90 -6.99 -2.96 2.60
N GLY A 91 -8.06 -3.73 2.47
CA GLY A 91 -8.02 -5.16 2.80
C GLY A 91 -7.88 -5.43 4.31
N CYS A 92 -8.12 -4.45 5.18
CA CYS A 92 -8.42 -4.68 6.59
C CYS A 92 -9.83 -5.28 6.71
N LEU A 93 -10.07 -6.46 6.13
CA LEU A 93 -10.91 -7.38 6.88
C LEU A 93 -10.14 -7.58 8.17
N LEU A 94 -10.68 -7.04 9.28
CA LEU A 94 -10.55 -7.70 10.57
C LEU A 94 -10.49 -9.18 10.25
N SER A 95 -9.31 -9.77 10.47
CA SER A 95 -9.08 -11.20 10.44
C SER A 95 -10.41 -11.83 10.76
N LYS A 96 -11.02 -12.52 9.79
CA LYS A 96 -12.17 -13.35 10.12
C LYS A 96 -11.65 -14.17 11.29
N ARG A 97 -12.15 -13.83 12.50
CA ARG A 97 -12.05 -14.65 13.69
C ARG A 97 -12.77 -15.93 13.29
N ASN A 98 -12.04 -16.79 12.62
CA ASN A 98 -12.44 -18.14 12.34
C ASN A 98 -11.55 -18.95 13.26
N SER A 99 -12.16 -19.23 14.42
CA SER A 99 -12.21 -20.54 15.07
C SER A 99 -11.54 -21.69 14.33
#